data_AF-A0A8S8ZUG9-F1
#
_entry.id   AF-A0A8S8ZUG9-F1
#
_cell.length_a   1.000
_cell.length_b   1.000
_cell.length_c   1.000
_cell.angle_alpha   90.00
_cell.angle_beta   90.00
_cell.angle_gamma   90.00
#
_symmetry.space_group_name_H-M   'P 1'
#
loop_
_entity.id
_entity.type
_entity.pdbx_description
1 polymer ?
#
loop_
_entity_poly.entity_id
_entity_poly.type
_entity_poly.pdbx_seq_one_letter_code
_entity_poly.pdbx_strand_id
1 'polypeptide(L)'
;MPSHSERTSSFSLSLAPDEPSLKNIDPSSSQPMASSPIMPSSSEDHGEICNSAASLDSLVSTTESSTSSPMSSSPVIAPSSPIEPPSPRFQAEHRLNGTQENQRILILGATGNQGRGCLRALLSSQHRDKYTIGIVVRDLESASAAALSNSIMPGQSQSQSLSKCLSSLDIHILSGDYSSPSSLSAAFEIFQPTTVFFPPVLTDDFRRDLVWSQNVISAAAHCGSVTKMIASTALGVDRRAEFPGWGKNGEWHPMSSYWNTKASIEELVEGAEFESWTIVRPAWFLHSLTQRMVGWSYLGWKDTDEVRTIRTKWKRNTKVAWVDAEDVGVVATRVVDDETQGERKKWRNKGVDLAVEAITVGELAEKMGKVLGEEVRVWYADEPSTWTDEEEQDWATGRTVSDMDPIAISQRWANEFDSSYGVAATRELGLLGQLTTVDEFLERNRNLI
;
A
#
# COMPACT_ATOMS: atom_id res chain seq x y z
N MET A 1 14.86 -66.36 -15.10
CA MET A 1 14.63 -67.47 -16.06
C MET A 1 13.24 -67.27 -16.65
N PRO A 2 13.08 -67.39 -17.98
CA PRO A 2 12.93 -66.24 -18.89
C PRO A 2 11.62 -66.35 -19.74
N SER A 3 11.17 -65.36 -20.51
CA SER A 3 11.73 -65.02 -21.83
C SER A 3 10.87 -63.99 -22.60
N HIS A 4 11.54 -62.95 -23.09
CA HIS A 4 11.54 -62.44 -24.47
C HIS A 4 10.27 -62.50 -25.35
N SER A 5 9.89 -61.36 -25.93
CA SER A 5 10.19 -61.12 -27.36
C SER A 5 10.04 -59.64 -27.74
N GLU A 6 11.10 -59.13 -28.37
CA GLU A 6 11.12 -57.88 -29.12
C GLU A 6 10.38 -58.08 -30.46
N ARG A 7 9.78 -57.00 -30.99
CA ARG A 7 9.64 -56.82 -32.42
C ARG A 7 10.09 -55.42 -32.82
N THR A 8 11.22 -55.42 -33.51
CA THR A 8 11.72 -54.39 -34.40
C THR A 8 10.87 -54.33 -35.67
N SER A 9 10.67 -53.14 -36.22
CA SER A 9 10.46 -52.96 -37.65
C SER A 9 11.17 -51.68 -38.12
N SER A 10 12.22 -51.93 -38.88
CA SER A 10 13.05 -51.02 -39.67
C SER A 10 12.28 -50.31 -40.79
N PHE A 11 12.62 -49.05 -41.06
CA PHE A 11 12.60 -48.48 -42.40
C PHE A 11 13.79 -47.51 -42.56
N SER A 12 14.77 -47.93 -43.36
CA SER A 12 15.70 -47.05 -44.12
C SER A 12 15.04 -46.82 -45.49
N LEU A 13 15.33 -45.83 -46.35
CA LEU A 13 16.54 -45.06 -46.68
C LEU A 13 16.13 -43.97 -47.73
N SER A 14 17.03 -43.01 -47.99
CA SER A 14 17.16 -42.12 -49.19
C SER A 14 16.83 -40.65 -48.93
N LEU A 15 17.84 -39.79 -48.68
CA LEU A 15 18.70 -39.04 -49.62
C LEU A 15 18.01 -37.83 -50.29
N ALA A 16 18.62 -36.67 -50.01
CA ALA A 16 18.41 -35.28 -50.45
C ALA A 16 18.44 -35.10 -52.01
N PRO A 17 18.25 -33.89 -52.62
CA PRO A 17 18.41 -32.53 -52.06
C PRO A 17 17.40 -31.45 -52.53
N ASP A 18 17.46 -30.26 -51.93
CA ASP A 18 17.65 -28.97 -52.64
C ASP A 18 17.58 -27.77 -51.66
N GLU A 19 18.70 -27.03 -51.60
CA GLU A 19 18.82 -25.68 -51.02
C GLU A 19 18.22 -24.63 -51.96
N PRO A 20 17.86 -23.44 -51.43
CA PRO A 20 18.02 -22.21 -52.19
C PRO A 20 19.02 -21.25 -51.53
N SER A 21 20.06 -20.99 -52.32
CA SER A 21 21.07 -19.93 -52.30
C SER A 21 20.74 -18.63 -51.55
N LEU A 22 21.64 -18.30 -50.60
CA LEU A 22 21.93 -16.95 -50.12
C LEU A 22 22.54 -16.10 -51.25
N LYS A 23 21.96 -14.92 -51.54
CA LYS A 23 22.56 -13.90 -52.39
C LYS A 23 23.05 -12.73 -51.53
N ASN A 24 24.37 -12.56 -51.55
CA ASN A 24 25.18 -11.34 -51.48
C ASN A 24 24.52 -10.05 -50.96
N ILE A 25 25.00 -9.57 -49.80
CA ILE A 25 24.94 -8.16 -49.40
C ILE A 25 26.35 -7.57 -49.53
N ASP A 26 26.42 -6.51 -50.32
CA ASP A 26 27.58 -5.67 -50.60
C ASP A 26 27.79 -4.64 -49.46
N PRO A 27 29.02 -4.44 -48.92
CA PRO A 27 29.25 -3.48 -47.84
C PRO A 27 29.82 -2.17 -48.39
N SER A 28 28.99 -1.14 -48.59
CA SER A 28 29.45 0.25 -48.52
C SER A 28 28.30 1.25 -48.46
N SER A 29 28.25 2.03 -47.38
CA SER A 29 28.08 3.51 -47.39
C SER A 29 27.65 3.98 -46.00
N SER A 30 28.66 4.32 -45.22
CA SER A 30 28.54 5.12 -44.01
C SER A 30 28.18 6.55 -44.41
N GLN A 31 27.09 7.12 -43.89
CA GLN A 31 27.02 8.54 -43.52
C GLN A 31 26.01 8.78 -42.37
N PRO A 32 26.32 9.69 -41.43
CA PRO A 32 25.53 9.95 -40.24
C PRO A 32 24.44 11.01 -40.48
N MET A 33 23.26 10.79 -39.90
CA MET A 33 22.20 11.80 -39.84
C MET A 33 22.44 12.78 -38.69
N ALA A 34 22.29 14.05 -39.05
CA ALA A 34 22.54 15.23 -38.24
C ALA A 34 21.51 15.43 -37.13
N SER A 35 22.01 15.84 -35.96
CA SER A 35 21.22 16.44 -34.88
C SER A 35 21.29 17.96 -35.03
N SER A 36 20.15 18.63 -35.23
CA SER A 36 20.06 20.09 -35.12
C SER A 36 19.87 20.52 -33.65
N PRO A 37 20.53 21.61 -33.21
CA PRO A 37 20.46 22.09 -31.83
C PRO A 37 19.35 23.14 -31.63
N ILE A 38 18.74 23.13 -30.44
CA ILE A 38 17.93 24.24 -29.93
C ILE A 38 18.80 25.02 -28.94
N MET A 39 19.06 26.29 -29.26
CA MET A 39 19.72 27.30 -28.44
C MET A 39 18.84 27.72 -27.25
N PRO A 40 19.42 27.99 -26.06
CA PRO A 40 18.85 28.93 -25.11
C PRO A 40 19.52 30.31 -25.21
N SER A 41 18.69 31.34 -25.07
CA SER A 41 19.01 32.76 -25.05
C SER A 41 19.80 33.18 -23.81
N SER A 42 20.80 34.04 -24.04
CA SER A 42 21.63 34.74 -23.06
C SER A 42 20.99 36.04 -22.54
N SER A 43 21.18 36.35 -21.26
CA SER A 43 21.56 37.68 -20.73
C SER A 43 21.88 37.54 -19.23
N GLU A 44 23.16 37.73 -18.86
CA GLU A 44 23.68 38.76 -17.93
C GLU A 44 23.16 38.64 -16.47
N ASP A 45 23.95 38.60 -15.40
CA ASP A 45 25.22 39.27 -15.09
C ASP A 45 25.76 38.65 -13.77
N HIS A 46 27.06 38.33 -13.67
CA HIS A 46 27.69 37.87 -12.42
C HIS A 46 29.00 38.64 -12.15
N GLY A 47 28.96 39.49 -11.12
CA GLY A 47 30.13 40.06 -10.48
C GLY A 47 30.66 39.17 -9.36
N GLU A 48 31.97 38.92 -9.45
CA GLU A 48 33.00 38.87 -8.41
C GLU A 48 32.88 37.90 -7.19
N ILE A 49 33.77 36.90 -7.13
CA ILE A 49 34.99 36.79 -6.27
C ILE A 49 34.69 36.38 -4.81
N CYS A 50 35.06 35.16 -4.38
CA CYS A 50 36.36 34.88 -3.75
C CYS A 50 36.48 33.44 -3.22
N ASN A 51 37.60 32.78 -3.53
CA ASN A 51 38.05 31.50 -3.00
C ASN A 51 38.70 31.65 -1.62
N SER A 52 38.57 30.62 -0.77
CA SER A 52 39.69 30.19 0.09
C SER A 52 39.59 28.71 0.40
N ALA A 53 40.55 27.94 -0.12
CA ALA A 53 40.88 26.58 0.27
C ALA A 53 42.07 26.62 1.25
N ALA A 54 42.09 25.73 2.24
CA ALA A 54 43.28 25.42 3.01
C ALA A 54 43.39 23.90 3.24
N SER A 55 44.60 23.42 3.02
CA SER A 55 45.07 22.06 2.83
C SER A 55 45.14 21.22 4.11
N LEU A 56 45.00 19.91 3.95
CA LEU A 56 45.31 18.86 4.94
C LEU A 56 46.52 18.06 4.47
N ASP A 57 47.51 17.93 5.35
CA ASP A 57 48.61 16.97 5.41
C ASP A 57 49.08 17.06 6.88
N SER A 58 49.52 16.05 7.62
CA SER A 58 49.79 14.63 7.49
C SER A 58 50.10 14.14 8.91
N LEU A 59 49.92 12.85 9.24
CA LEU A 59 50.90 12.00 9.97
C LEU A 59 50.29 10.67 10.42
N VAL A 60 51.15 9.65 10.32
CA VAL A 60 50.93 8.20 10.36
C VAL A 60 51.55 7.62 11.65
N SER A 61 51.09 6.40 12.01
CA SER A 61 51.69 5.37 12.89
C SER A 61 51.40 5.49 14.40
N THR A 62 51.10 4.42 15.15
CA THR A 62 51.50 2.99 15.03
C THR A 62 50.66 2.09 15.98
N THR A 63 50.23 0.91 15.49
CA THR A 63 50.25 -0.48 16.08
C THR A 63 49.99 -0.71 17.60
N GLU A 64 49.02 -1.50 18.09
CA GLU A 64 48.70 -2.97 18.02
C GLU A 64 48.81 -3.64 19.41
N SER A 65 47.73 -4.36 19.80
CA SER A 65 47.59 -5.63 20.58
C SER A 65 48.36 -5.84 21.91
N SER A 66 47.97 -6.61 22.94
CA SER A 66 47.12 -7.80 23.08
C SER A 66 47.01 -8.24 24.57
N THR A 67 45.84 -8.79 24.95
CA THR A 67 45.57 -9.95 25.83
C THR A 67 46.04 -10.09 27.31
N SER A 68 45.08 -10.59 28.10
CA SER A 68 45.16 -11.62 29.17
C SER A 68 45.08 -11.21 30.66
N SER A 69 44.10 -11.81 31.35
CA SER A 69 43.93 -11.87 32.83
C SER A 69 44.76 -13.02 33.43
N PRO A 70 44.96 -13.13 34.78
CA PRO A 70 43.95 -13.79 35.64
C PRO A 70 43.88 -13.36 37.15
N MET A 71 42.79 -13.82 37.78
CA MET A 71 42.40 -14.03 39.20
C MET A 71 43.29 -13.60 40.39
N SER A 72 42.65 -13.02 41.43
CA SER A 72 42.71 -13.47 42.85
C SER A 72 41.88 -12.60 43.83
N SER A 73 41.16 -13.29 44.71
CA SER A 73 40.79 -12.98 46.12
C SER A 73 39.92 -11.76 46.51
N SER A 74 38.76 -12.09 47.11
CA SER A 74 37.80 -11.24 47.84
C SER A 74 38.38 -10.56 49.11
N PRO A 75 37.65 -9.58 49.66
CA PRO A 75 37.13 -9.79 51.02
C PRO A 75 35.65 -9.43 51.22
N VAL A 76 35.13 -10.00 52.30
CA VAL A 76 33.76 -10.03 52.85
C VAL A 76 33.25 -8.65 53.29
N ILE A 77 32.02 -8.29 52.93
CA ILE A 77 31.21 -7.25 53.60
C ILE A 77 29.75 -7.75 53.75
N ALA A 78 29.18 -7.47 54.93
CA ALA A 78 27.90 -7.95 55.48
C ALA A 78 26.65 -7.55 54.66
N PRO A 79 25.51 -8.26 54.82
CA PRO A 79 24.27 -7.95 54.11
C PRO A 79 23.57 -6.73 54.73
N SER A 80 23.46 -5.65 53.96
CA SER A 80 22.55 -4.54 54.21
C SER A 80 21.16 -4.85 53.60
N SER A 81 20.13 -4.33 54.28
CA SER A 81 18.70 -4.61 54.15
C SER A 81 18.11 -4.57 52.72
N PRO A 82 16.98 -5.25 52.47
CA PRO A 82 16.29 -5.21 51.19
C PRO A 82 15.77 -3.79 50.88
N ILE A 83 16.06 -3.32 49.67
CA ILE A 83 15.47 -2.13 49.07
C ILE A 83 14.01 -2.46 48.72
N GLU A 84 13.09 -1.74 49.33
CA GLU A 84 11.65 -1.80 49.04
C GLU A 84 11.40 -1.21 47.64
N PRO A 85 10.61 -1.87 46.75
CA PRO A 85 10.32 -1.34 45.43
C PRO A 85 9.42 -0.09 45.53
N PRO A 86 9.58 0.91 44.65
CA PRO A 86 8.77 2.11 44.68
C PRO A 86 7.30 1.80 44.36
N SER A 87 6.41 2.20 45.26
CA SER A 87 4.95 2.08 45.10
C SER A 87 4.44 2.87 43.88
N PRO A 88 3.53 2.31 43.06
CA PRO A 88 2.93 3.04 41.96
C PRO A 88 1.91 4.05 42.51
N ARG A 89 2.26 5.34 42.51
CA ARG A 89 1.29 6.44 42.64
C ARG A 89 0.95 6.97 41.26
N PHE A 90 -0.05 6.36 40.62
CA PHE A 90 -0.95 7.06 39.73
C PHE A 90 -2.36 6.92 40.33
N GLN A 91 -2.75 7.90 41.14
CA GLN A 91 -4.14 8.05 41.55
C GLN A 91 -4.88 8.71 40.38
N ALA A 92 -5.65 7.90 39.67
CA ALA A 92 -6.70 8.37 38.79
C ALA A 92 -7.86 8.89 39.64
N GLU A 93 -7.86 10.18 39.96
CA GLU A 93 -9.01 10.83 40.60
C GLU A 93 -9.30 12.19 39.95
N HIS A 94 -10.16 12.17 38.93
CA HIS A 94 -11.30 13.08 38.75
C HIS A 94 -11.97 12.81 37.38
N ARG A 95 -12.75 11.73 37.27
CA ARG A 95 -13.82 11.68 36.25
C ARG A 95 -15.03 12.38 36.84
N LEU A 96 -15.19 13.64 36.47
CA LEU A 96 -16.43 14.37 36.66
C LEU A 96 -17.55 13.71 35.85
N ASN A 97 -18.74 13.75 36.44
CA ASN A 97 -20.00 13.21 35.96
C ASN A 97 -20.31 13.54 34.48
N GLY A 98 -20.73 12.52 33.72
CA GLY A 98 -21.97 12.60 32.94
C GLY A 98 -22.04 13.45 31.66
N THR A 99 -20.92 13.82 31.03
CA THR A 99 -20.93 14.23 29.61
C THR A 99 -20.37 13.09 28.78
N GLN A 100 -21.17 12.54 27.87
CA GLN A 100 -20.71 11.57 26.87
C GLN A 100 -19.54 12.22 26.10
N GLU A 101 -18.30 11.84 26.40
CA GLU A 101 -17.11 12.49 25.83
C GLU A 101 -17.15 12.35 24.31
N ASN A 102 -17.06 13.51 23.63
CA ASN A 102 -16.97 13.59 22.18
C ASN A 102 -15.75 12.78 21.72
N GLN A 103 -15.93 11.82 20.81
CA GLN A 103 -14.81 11.04 20.28
C GLN A 103 -13.91 11.96 19.46
N ARG A 104 -12.62 12.02 19.81
CA ARG A 104 -11.62 12.82 19.09
C ARG A 104 -10.90 11.89 18.12
N ILE A 105 -11.24 11.99 16.84
CA ILE A 105 -10.79 11.05 15.80
C ILE A 105 -9.69 11.73 14.97
N LEU A 106 -8.48 11.18 15.00
CA LEU A 106 -7.37 11.63 14.17
C LEU A 106 -7.24 10.72 12.94
N ILE A 107 -7.35 11.32 11.76
CA ILE A 107 -7.23 10.63 10.47
C ILE A 107 -5.86 10.93 9.88
N LEU A 108 -5.04 9.89 9.75
CA LEU A 108 -3.79 9.98 9.01
C LEU A 108 -4.02 9.63 7.53
N GLY A 109 -3.17 10.13 6.64
CA GLY A 109 -3.30 9.88 5.20
C GLY A 109 -4.59 10.45 4.60
N ALA A 110 -5.15 11.52 5.18
CA ALA A 110 -6.46 12.09 4.79
C ALA A 110 -6.54 12.54 3.33
N THR A 111 -5.42 12.84 2.68
CA THR A 111 -5.37 13.24 1.27
C THR A 111 -5.27 12.05 0.30
N GLY A 112 -5.07 10.83 0.81
CA GLY A 112 -5.15 9.58 0.04
C GLY A 112 -6.57 8.99 0.06
N ASN A 113 -6.83 7.99 -0.78
CA ASN A 113 -8.19 7.44 -0.96
C ASN A 113 -8.79 6.88 0.35
N GLN A 114 -8.03 6.10 1.12
CA GLN A 114 -8.53 5.52 2.37
C GLN A 114 -8.84 6.58 3.43
N GLY A 115 -7.91 7.52 3.67
CA GLY A 115 -8.10 8.59 4.65
C GLY A 115 -9.21 9.55 4.25
N ARG A 116 -9.32 9.89 2.95
CA ARG A 116 -10.42 10.69 2.43
C ARG A 116 -11.76 9.99 2.58
N GLY A 117 -11.84 8.69 2.26
CA GLY A 117 -13.03 7.87 2.49
C GLY A 117 -13.45 7.82 3.95
N CYS A 118 -12.49 7.67 4.87
CA CYS A 118 -12.72 7.74 6.32
C CYS A 118 -13.30 9.09 6.73
N LEU A 119 -12.71 10.19 6.27
CA LEU A 119 -13.24 11.52 6.55
C LEU A 119 -14.66 11.71 6.00
N ARG A 120 -14.93 11.28 4.76
CA ARG A 120 -16.25 11.38 4.12
C ARG A 120 -17.30 10.58 4.87
N ALA A 121 -16.96 9.36 5.28
CA ALA A 121 -17.85 8.48 6.03
C ALA A 121 -18.19 9.06 7.41
N LEU A 122 -17.20 9.58 8.14
CA LEU A 122 -17.41 10.24 9.44
C LEU A 122 -18.26 11.51 9.31
N LEU A 123 -18.06 12.30 8.25
CA LEU A 123 -18.87 13.49 7.97
C LEU A 123 -20.32 13.14 7.59
N SER A 124 -20.54 11.97 7.02
CA SER A 124 -21.86 11.48 6.63
C SER A 124 -22.57 10.68 7.73
N SER A 125 -21.88 10.37 8.83
CA SER A 125 -22.46 9.62 9.94
C SER A 125 -23.60 10.39 10.61
N GLN A 126 -24.67 9.68 10.95
CA GLN A 126 -25.75 10.20 11.78
C GLN A 126 -25.29 10.62 13.19
N HIS A 127 -24.10 10.17 13.61
CA HIS A 127 -23.46 10.49 14.89
C HIS A 127 -22.35 11.54 14.75
N ARG A 128 -22.32 12.29 13.64
CA ARG A 128 -21.32 13.35 13.40
C ARG A 128 -21.22 14.37 14.55
N ASP A 129 -22.33 14.65 15.25
CA ASP A 129 -22.36 15.54 16.42
C ASP A 129 -21.54 15.00 17.61
N LYS A 130 -21.22 13.71 17.61
CA LYS A 130 -20.42 13.02 18.62
C LYS A 130 -18.91 13.02 18.33
N TYR A 131 -18.50 13.65 17.21
CA TYR A 131 -17.12 13.62 16.73
C TYR A 131 -16.47 14.99 16.73
N THR A 132 -15.22 15.03 17.17
CA THR A 132 -14.27 16.07 16.80
C THR A 132 -13.23 15.43 15.90
N ILE A 133 -13.08 15.93 14.67
CA ILE A 133 -12.24 15.31 13.65
C ILE A 133 -10.96 16.13 13.48
N GLY A 134 -9.83 15.44 13.50
CA GLY A 134 -8.52 15.97 13.15
C GLY A 134 -7.97 15.22 11.95
N ILE A 135 -7.26 15.93 11.07
CA ILE A 135 -6.51 15.31 9.97
C ILE A 135 -5.04 15.70 10.05
N VAL A 136 -4.16 14.77 9.68
CA VAL A 136 -2.73 15.06 9.51
C VAL A 136 -2.40 15.18 8.03
N VAL A 137 -1.77 16.29 7.66
CA VAL A 137 -1.31 16.58 6.31
C VAL A 137 0.16 17.00 6.35
N ARG A 138 0.93 16.57 5.34
CA ARG A 138 2.34 17.00 5.19
C ARG A 138 2.43 18.41 4.63
N ASP A 139 1.63 18.68 3.61
CA ASP A 139 1.63 19.93 2.86
C ASP A 139 0.19 20.32 2.47
N LEU A 140 -0.23 21.49 2.96
CA LEU A 140 -1.55 22.08 2.75
C LEU A 140 -1.76 22.60 1.32
N GLU A 141 -0.68 22.90 0.61
CA GLU A 141 -0.71 23.48 -0.73
C GLU A 141 -0.54 22.42 -1.83
N SER A 142 -0.41 21.15 -1.44
CA SER A 142 -0.27 20.04 -2.39
C SER A 142 -1.54 19.83 -3.23
N ALA A 143 -1.37 19.31 -4.45
CA ALA A 143 -2.49 18.94 -5.32
C ALA A 143 -3.47 17.95 -4.64
N SER A 144 -2.96 17.05 -3.81
CA SER A 144 -3.78 16.10 -3.04
C SER A 144 -4.58 16.79 -1.92
N ALA A 145 -4.06 17.85 -1.31
CA ALA A 145 -4.80 18.68 -0.35
C ALA A 145 -5.92 19.47 -1.05
N ALA A 146 -5.66 20.01 -2.25
CA ALA A 146 -6.68 20.64 -3.07
C ALA A 146 -7.79 19.65 -3.50
N ALA A 147 -7.41 18.42 -3.90
CA ALA A 147 -8.35 17.37 -4.24
C ALA A 147 -9.24 16.95 -3.05
N LEU A 148 -8.67 16.90 -1.84
CA LEU A 148 -9.43 16.64 -0.62
C LEU A 148 -10.49 17.72 -0.37
N SER A 149 -10.13 18.99 -0.52
CA SER A 149 -11.04 20.14 -0.39
C SER A 149 -12.26 20.01 -1.32
N ASN A 150 -12.01 19.72 -2.60
CA ASN A 150 -13.06 19.55 -3.62
C ASN A 150 -13.97 18.33 -3.35
N SER A 151 -13.41 17.25 -2.80
CA SER A 151 -14.16 16.03 -2.53
C SER A 151 -15.14 16.17 -1.35
N ILE A 152 -14.77 16.95 -0.33
CA ILE A 152 -15.59 17.13 0.87
C ILE A 152 -16.67 18.19 0.63
N MET A 153 -16.39 19.22 -0.18
CA MET A 153 -17.34 20.31 -0.49
C MET A 153 -17.51 20.47 -2.01
N PRO A 154 -18.17 19.50 -2.69
CA PRO A 154 -18.37 19.56 -4.13
C PRO A 154 -19.23 20.78 -4.52
N GLY A 155 -18.77 21.55 -5.50
CA GLY A 155 -19.48 22.72 -6.04
C GLY A 155 -19.03 24.09 -5.50
N GLN A 156 -18.08 24.13 -4.55
CA GLN A 156 -17.37 25.38 -4.20
C GLN A 156 -16.29 25.69 -5.26
N SER A 157 -15.95 26.96 -5.42
CA SER A 157 -14.90 27.39 -6.36
C SER A 157 -13.57 26.70 -6.05
N GLN A 158 -12.88 26.19 -7.09
CA GLN A 158 -11.53 25.59 -7.00
C GLN A 158 -10.49 26.47 -6.26
N SER A 159 -10.78 27.74 -6.02
CA SER A 159 -9.91 28.69 -5.34
C SER A 159 -9.98 28.66 -3.80
N GLN A 160 -10.84 27.85 -3.17
CA GLN A 160 -10.87 27.77 -1.70
C GLN A 160 -9.79 26.82 -1.17
N SER A 161 -8.92 27.35 -0.30
CA SER A 161 -7.90 26.55 0.39
C SER A 161 -8.54 25.54 1.33
N LEU A 162 -7.89 24.37 1.49
CA LEU A 162 -8.34 23.28 2.37
C LEU A 162 -8.68 23.78 3.78
N SER A 163 -7.85 24.67 4.32
CA SER A 163 -8.06 25.31 5.63
C SER A 163 -9.42 26.00 5.76
N LYS A 164 -9.90 26.69 4.72
CA LYS A 164 -11.21 27.37 4.76
C LYS A 164 -12.36 26.36 4.74
N CYS A 165 -12.29 25.37 3.86
CA CYS A 165 -13.33 24.33 3.75
C CYS A 165 -13.47 23.56 5.06
N LEU A 166 -12.36 23.09 5.61
CA LEU A 166 -12.35 22.29 6.83
C LEU A 166 -12.72 23.11 8.08
N SER A 167 -12.36 24.40 8.14
CA SER A 167 -12.81 25.28 9.23
C SER A 167 -14.33 25.42 9.28
N SER A 168 -15.01 25.43 8.11
CA SER A 168 -16.48 25.49 8.07
C SER A 168 -17.17 24.22 8.58
N LEU A 169 -16.42 23.11 8.62
CA LEU A 169 -16.88 21.79 9.03
C LEU A 169 -16.36 21.40 10.41
N ASP A 170 -15.74 22.32 11.14
CA ASP A 170 -15.14 22.08 12.47
C ASP A 170 -14.14 20.89 12.45
N ILE A 171 -13.27 20.86 11.44
CA ILE A 171 -12.21 19.86 11.28
C ILE A 171 -10.87 20.52 11.57
N HIS A 172 -10.10 19.92 12.48
CA HIS A 172 -8.75 20.37 12.82
C HIS A 172 -7.75 19.87 11.78
N ILE A 173 -6.89 20.77 11.30
CA ILE A 173 -5.79 20.40 10.41
C ILE A 173 -4.47 20.50 11.16
N LEU A 174 -3.70 19.41 11.12
CA LEU A 174 -2.44 19.27 11.83
C LEU A 174 -1.34 18.98 10.80
N SER A 175 -0.17 19.57 10.99
CA SER A 175 1.00 19.24 10.19
C SER A 175 1.69 18.00 10.77
N GLY A 176 2.07 17.06 9.92
CA GLY A 176 2.82 15.89 10.34
C GLY A 176 3.30 15.03 9.17
N ASP A 177 4.46 14.40 9.34
CA ASP A 177 5.10 13.52 8.36
C ASP A 177 5.52 12.21 9.02
N TYR A 178 5.22 11.08 8.38
CA TYR A 178 5.54 9.76 8.92
C TYR A 178 7.05 9.50 9.06
N SER A 179 7.87 10.22 8.31
CA SER A 179 9.34 10.20 8.42
C SER A 179 9.87 10.99 9.62
N SER A 180 9.04 11.84 10.25
CA SER A 180 9.45 12.75 11.31
C SER A 180 8.67 12.45 12.62
N PRO A 181 9.24 11.64 13.53
CA PRO A 181 8.61 11.32 14.81
C PRO A 181 8.20 12.55 15.62
N SER A 182 9.01 13.62 15.62
CA SER A 182 8.70 14.85 16.35
C SER A 182 7.47 15.57 15.80
N SER A 183 7.30 15.59 14.47
CA SER A 183 6.12 16.19 13.85
C SER A 183 4.84 15.41 14.19
N LEU A 184 4.93 14.08 14.24
CA LEU A 184 3.82 13.22 14.66
C LEU A 184 3.49 13.44 16.13
N SER A 185 4.49 13.39 17.03
CA SER A 185 4.28 13.67 18.45
C SER A 185 3.60 15.02 18.67
N ALA A 186 4.04 16.08 18.00
CA ALA A 186 3.41 17.39 18.09
C ALA A 186 1.94 17.38 17.62
N ALA A 187 1.63 16.73 16.48
CA ALA A 187 0.25 16.63 16.00
C ALA A 187 -0.66 15.88 16.99
N PHE A 188 -0.17 14.78 17.56
CA PHE A 188 -0.88 14.00 18.57
C PHE A 188 -1.06 14.79 19.87
N GLU A 189 -0.02 15.47 20.36
CA GLU A 189 -0.08 16.28 21.58
C GLU A 189 -1.05 17.46 21.46
N ILE A 190 -1.06 18.15 20.31
CA ILE A 190 -1.97 19.27 20.05
C ILE A 190 -3.42 18.79 20.03
N PHE A 191 -3.69 17.65 19.39
CA PHE A 191 -5.05 17.20 19.15
C PHE A 191 -5.61 16.30 20.24
N GLN A 192 -4.78 15.59 21.00
CA GLN A 192 -5.19 14.61 22.02
C GLN A 192 -6.29 13.65 21.52
N PRO A 193 -6.02 12.85 20.47
CA PRO A 193 -7.01 11.93 19.93
C PRO A 193 -7.34 10.79 20.87
N THR A 194 -8.62 10.39 20.91
CA THR A 194 -9.06 9.15 21.57
C THR A 194 -9.01 7.96 20.60
N THR A 195 -9.28 8.22 19.31
CA THR A 195 -9.26 7.22 18.23
C THR A 195 -8.37 7.69 17.10
N VAL A 196 -7.56 6.77 16.56
CA VAL A 196 -6.68 7.03 15.40
C VAL A 196 -7.11 6.12 14.25
N PHE A 197 -7.28 6.70 13.06
CA PHE A 197 -7.32 5.96 11.80
C PHE A 197 -5.98 6.07 11.09
N PHE A 198 -5.33 4.92 10.89
CA PHE A 198 -3.99 4.82 10.33
C PHE A 198 -3.97 3.92 9.08
N PRO A 199 -3.99 4.51 7.87
CA PRO A 199 -3.60 3.82 6.66
C PRO A 199 -2.07 3.91 6.48
N PRO A 200 -1.30 2.82 6.63
CA PRO A 200 0.12 2.78 6.34
C PRO A 200 0.38 3.12 4.88
N VAL A 201 1.46 3.86 4.62
CA VAL A 201 1.92 4.11 3.26
C VAL A 201 2.54 2.83 2.69
N LEU A 202 2.32 2.60 1.40
CA LEU A 202 3.04 1.63 0.61
C LEU A 202 4.04 2.39 -0.27
N THR A 203 5.34 2.18 -0.05
CA THR A 203 6.39 2.71 -0.92
C THR A 203 7.07 1.59 -1.70
N ASP A 204 8.10 1.93 -2.47
CA ASP A 204 9.00 0.99 -3.11
C ASP A 204 10.01 0.36 -2.14
N ASP A 205 10.01 0.79 -0.87
CA ASP A 205 10.93 0.39 0.18
C ASP A 205 10.15 -0.10 1.41
N PHE A 206 9.94 -1.40 1.48
CA PHE A 206 9.20 -2.04 2.57
C PHE A 206 9.81 -1.83 3.96
N ARG A 207 11.12 -1.54 4.05
CA ARG A 207 11.77 -1.20 5.31
C ARG A 207 11.38 0.21 5.74
N ARG A 208 11.33 1.15 4.80
CA ARG A 208 10.82 2.51 5.02
C ARG A 208 9.37 2.49 5.49
N ASP A 209 8.52 1.68 4.85
CA ASP A 209 7.11 1.52 5.23
C ASP A 209 6.97 1.08 6.70
N LEU A 210 7.81 0.13 7.13
CA LEU A 210 7.81 -0.36 8.51
C LEU A 210 8.29 0.72 9.50
N VAL A 211 9.37 1.44 9.18
CA VAL A 211 9.87 2.55 10.03
C VAL A 211 8.82 3.64 10.19
N TRP A 212 8.17 4.03 9.09
CA TRP A 212 7.11 5.03 9.10
C TRP A 212 5.88 4.57 9.91
N SER A 213 5.53 3.30 9.80
CA SER A 213 4.45 2.72 10.60
C SER A 213 4.78 2.69 12.09
N GLN A 214 6.02 2.32 12.44
CA GLN A 214 6.51 2.37 13.81
C GLN A 214 6.43 3.79 14.38
N ASN A 215 6.83 4.81 13.62
CA ASN A 215 6.78 6.20 14.07
C ASN A 215 5.35 6.63 14.43
N VAL A 216 4.37 6.27 13.60
CA VAL A 216 2.95 6.57 13.85
C VAL A 216 2.43 5.84 15.08
N ILE A 217 2.64 4.51 15.16
CA ILE A 217 2.14 3.68 16.26
C ILE A 217 2.78 4.12 17.58
N SER A 218 4.08 4.41 17.57
CA SER A 218 4.78 4.97 18.73
C SER A 218 4.22 6.34 19.13
N ALA A 219 4.00 7.27 18.19
CA ALA A 219 3.45 8.58 18.54
C ALA A 219 2.06 8.47 19.17
N ALA A 220 1.21 7.56 18.65
CA ALA A 220 -0.09 7.27 19.22
C ALA A 220 0.00 6.69 20.64
N ALA A 221 0.86 5.68 20.86
CA ALA A 221 1.05 5.06 22.17
C ALA A 221 1.59 6.06 23.21
N HIS A 222 2.57 6.89 22.84
CA HIS A 222 3.18 7.86 23.76
C HIS A 222 2.26 9.05 24.09
N CYS A 223 1.27 9.36 23.25
CA CYS A 223 0.34 10.46 23.49
C CYS A 223 -0.53 10.23 24.74
N GLY A 224 -0.79 8.98 25.11
CA GLY A 224 -1.53 8.60 26.32
C GLY A 224 -3.04 8.84 26.29
N SER A 225 -3.54 9.74 25.43
CA SER A 225 -4.98 9.93 25.20
C SER A 225 -5.59 8.93 24.22
N VAL A 226 -4.76 8.29 23.38
CA VAL A 226 -5.22 7.31 22.39
C VAL A 226 -5.61 6.01 23.08
N THR A 227 -6.89 5.68 23.03
CA THR A 227 -7.41 4.40 23.53
C THR A 227 -7.69 3.41 22.41
N LYS A 228 -7.85 3.90 21.17
CA LYS A 228 -8.20 3.08 20.01
C LYS A 228 -7.32 3.35 18.79
N MET A 229 -6.83 2.27 18.20
CA MET A 229 -6.15 2.28 16.90
C MET A 229 -6.96 1.50 15.86
N ILE A 230 -7.30 2.13 14.74
CA ILE A 230 -7.86 1.49 13.56
C ILE A 230 -6.81 1.55 12.46
N ALA A 231 -6.20 0.41 12.13
CA ALA A 231 -5.17 0.31 11.10
C ALA A 231 -5.71 -0.36 9.84
N SER A 232 -5.17 -0.02 8.66
CA SER A 232 -5.53 -0.67 7.40
C SER A 232 -4.35 -1.41 6.77
N THR A 233 -4.43 -2.72 6.57
CA THR A 233 -3.34 -3.55 6.03
C THR A 233 -3.71 -4.16 4.69
N ALA A 234 -3.96 -5.46 4.62
CA ALA A 234 -4.32 -6.17 3.39
C ALA A 234 -5.02 -7.50 3.71
N LEU A 235 -5.94 -7.90 2.84
CA LEU A 235 -6.61 -9.20 2.90
C LEU A 235 -5.59 -10.35 2.82
N GLY A 236 -5.64 -11.29 3.77
CA GLY A 236 -4.81 -12.49 3.79
C GLY A 236 -3.49 -12.41 4.57
N VAL A 237 -3.18 -11.28 5.21
CA VAL A 237 -1.94 -11.12 6.02
C VAL A 237 -1.83 -12.18 7.13
N ASP A 238 -2.94 -12.48 7.80
CA ASP A 238 -3.05 -13.50 8.85
C ASP A 238 -3.05 -14.92 8.32
N ARG A 239 -3.36 -15.10 7.03
CA ARG A 239 -3.40 -16.39 6.33
C ARG A 239 -2.16 -16.67 5.50
N ARG A 240 -1.10 -15.87 5.63
CA ARG A 240 0.12 -15.99 4.83
C ARG A 240 0.78 -17.37 4.87
N ALA A 241 0.65 -18.08 5.99
CA ALA A 241 1.17 -19.45 6.13
C ALA A 241 0.48 -20.47 5.20
N GLU A 242 -0.71 -20.14 4.70
CA GLU A 242 -1.46 -20.93 3.73
C GLU A 242 -1.01 -20.66 2.29
N PHE A 243 -0.22 -19.61 2.04
CA PHE A 243 0.21 -19.26 0.69
C PHE A 243 1.12 -20.35 0.10
N PRO A 244 0.90 -20.75 -1.16
CA PRO A 244 1.76 -21.75 -1.78
C PRO A 244 3.23 -21.33 -1.78
N GLY A 245 4.11 -22.26 -1.40
CA GLY A 245 5.55 -22.00 -1.29
C GLY A 245 5.97 -21.19 -0.06
N TRP A 246 5.06 -20.69 0.77
CA TRP A 246 5.41 -19.88 1.94
C TRP A 246 6.25 -20.65 2.96
N GLY A 247 7.42 -20.11 3.28
CA GLY A 247 8.34 -20.68 4.27
C GLY A 247 8.97 -22.03 3.89
N LYS A 248 8.79 -22.51 2.65
CA LYS A 248 9.36 -23.79 2.20
C LYS A 248 10.82 -23.62 1.77
N ASN A 249 11.65 -24.61 2.12
CA ASN A 249 13.02 -24.80 1.65
C ASN A 249 14.01 -23.64 1.85
N GLY A 250 13.70 -22.66 2.71
CA GLY A 250 14.52 -21.45 2.85
C GLY A 250 14.51 -20.55 1.60
N GLU A 251 13.59 -20.82 0.65
CA GLU A 251 13.45 -20.05 -0.58
C GLU A 251 12.59 -18.81 -0.33
N TRP A 252 12.98 -17.71 -0.99
CA TRP A 252 12.30 -16.43 -0.91
C TRP A 252 10.97 -16.49 -1.68
N HIS A 253 9.84 -16.29 -0.99
CA HIS A 253 8.54 -16.15 -1.66
C HIS A 253 8.48 -14.78 -2.38
N PRO A 254 8.00 -14.70 -3.63
CA PRO A 254 8.05 -13.46 -4.44
C PRO A 254 7.39 -12.22 -3.80
N MET A 255 6.33 -12.43 -3.02
CA MET A 255 5.64 -11.37 -2.26
C MET A 255 6.03 -11.33 -0.77
N SER A 256 7.09 -12.03 -0.36
CA SER A 256 7.44 -12.17 1.07
C SER A 256 7.66 -10.83 1.76
N SER A 257 8.40 -9.90 1.14
CA SER A 257 8.66 -8.57 1.72
C SER A 257 7.37 -7.79 1.96
N TYR A 258 6.45 -7.79 0.98
CA TYR A 258 5.15 -7.13 1.11
C TYR A 258 4.34 -7.71 2.28
N TRP A 259 4.13 -9.03 2.29
CA TRP A 259 3.31 -9.69 3.31
C TRP A 259 3.94 -9.65 4.70
N ASN A 260 5.26 -9.80 4.81
CA ASN A 260 5.97 -9.68 6.08
C ASN A 260 5.88 -8.26 6.63
N THR A 261 6.03 -7.22 5.79
CA THR A 261 5.86 -5.84 6.26
C THR A 261 4.43 -5.59 6.75
N LYS A 262 3.41 -6.07 6.04
CA LYS A 262 2.03 -5.95 6.52
C LYS A 262 1.80 -6.71 7.83
N ALA A 263 2.31 -7.93 7.96
CA ALA A 263 2.23 -8.71 9.19
C ALA A 263 2.94 -8.02 10.36
N SER A 264 4.15 -7.48 10.16
CA SER A 264 4.86 -6.74 11.19
C SER A 264 4.11 -5.47 11.60
N ILE A 265 3.42 -4.78 10.69
CA ILE A 265 2.56 -3.64 11.06
C ILE A 265 1.39 -4.10 11.93
N GLU A 266 0.74 -5.23 11.63
CA GLU A 266 -0.31 -5.80 12.48
C GLU A 266 0.24 -6.12 13.88
N GLU A 267 1.37 -6.83 13.96
CA GLU A 267 2.04 -7.17 15.22
C GLU A 267 2.41 -5.92 16.05
N LEU A 268 2.83 -4.83 15.40
CA LEU A 268 3.11 -3.56 16.08
C LEU A 268 1.85 -2.91 16.66
N VAL A 269 0.73 -2.94 15.94
CA VAL A 269 -0.55 -2.41 16.44
C VAL A 269 -1.06 -3.25 17.61
N GLU A 270 -0.98 -4.58 17.49
CA GLU A 270 -1.41 -5.52 18.52
C GLU A 270 -0.58 -5.39 19.80
N GLY A 271 0.73 -5.16 19.65
CA GLY A 271 1.68 -5.01 20.75
C GLY A 271 1.75 -3.62 21.37
N ALA A 272 1.07 -2.61 20.83
CA ALA A 272 1.14 -1.21 21.30
C ALA A 272 0.24 -0.90 22.52
N GLU A 273 -0.37 -1.92 23.14
CA GLU A 273 -1.13 -1.84 24.39
C GLU A 273 -2.30 -0.83 24.41
N PHE A 274 -2.86 -0.46 23.25
CA PHE A 274 -4.12 0.29 23.18
C PHE A 274 -5.27 -0.48 23.86
N GLU A 275 -6.27 0.22 24.42
CA GLU A 275 -7.45 -0.41 25.03
C GLU A 275 -8.18 -1.32 24.02
N SER A 276 -8.22 -0.89 22.76
CA SER A 276 -8.72 -1.66 21.64
C SER A 276 -8.00 -1.34 20.34
N TRP A 277 -7.90 -2.32 19.46
CA TRP A 277 -7.50 -2.11 18.07
C TRP A 277 -8.44 -2.82 17.10
N THR A 278 -8.53 -2.30 15.88
CA THR A 278 -9.21 -2.96 14.76
C THR A 278 -8.30 -2.87 13.53
N ILE A 279 -8.06 -3.99 12.88
CA ILE A 279 -7.23 -4.05 11.67
C ILE A 279 -8.16 -4.32 10.49
N VAL A 280 -8.32 -3.35 9.60
CA VAL A 280 -9.08 -3.51 8.37
C VAL A 280 -8.15 -4.10 7.30
N ARG A 281 -8.57 -5.18 6.67
CA ARG A 281 -7.80 -5.94 5.68
C ARG A 281 -8.50 -5.85 4.32
N PRO A 282 -8.34 -4.73 3.60
CA PRO A 282 -8.97 -4.55 2.31
C PRO A 282 -8.42 -5.52 1.26
N ALA A 283 -9.31 -5.96 0.38
CA ALA A 283 -8.97 -6.70 -0.83
C ALA A 283 -8.35 -5.79 -1.91
N TRP A 284 -8.33 -6.24 -3.16
CA TRP A 284 -7.74 -5.47 -4.25
C TRP A 284 -8.50 -4.17 -4.48
N PHE A 285 -7.81 -3.03 -4.52
CA PHE A 285 -8.48 -1.75 -4.68
C PHE A 285 -8.92 -1.51 -6.13
N LEU A 286 -10.18 -1.13 -6.31
CA LEU A 286 -10.72 -0.67 -7.60
C LEU A 286 -9.98 0.54 -8.17
N HIS A 287 -9.30 1.31 -7.32
CA HIS A 287 -8.44 2.43 -7.71
C HIS A 287 -7.24 2.02 -8.59
N SER A 288 -6.88 0.74 -8.69
CA SER A 288 -5.90 0.30 -9.69
C SER A 288 -6.37 0.48 -11.15
N LEU A 289 -7.65 0.79 -11.35
CA LEU A 289 -8.25 1.06 -12.66
C LEU A 289 -8.14 2.54 -13.08
N THR A 290 -8.10 3.47 -12.13
CA THR A 290 -8.19 4.92 -12.39
C THR A 290 -6.85 5.64 -12.28
N GLN A 291 -5.88 5.02 -11.63
CA GLN A 291 -4.56 5.62 -11.40
C GLN A 291 -3.50 4.53 -11.38
N ARG A 292 -2.29 4.88 -11.84
CA ARG A 292 -1.10 4.09 -11.52
C ARG A 292 -0.83 4.23 -10.04
N MET A 293 -1.30 3.27 -9.23
CA MET A 293 -0.79 3.15 -7.87
C MET A 293 0.67 2.72 -7.97
N VAL A 294 1.54 3.31 -7.12
CA VAL A 294 3.01 3.09 -7.06
C VAL A 294 3.34 1.71 -7.62
N GLY A 295 4.07 1.61 -8.74
CA GLY A 295 4.69 0.44 -9.39
C GLY A 295 4.06 -0.98 -9.33
N TRP A 296 2.90 -1.17 -8.71
CA TRP A 296 2.47 -2.43 -8.09
C TRP A 296 1.01 -2.74 -8.39
N SER A 297 0.24 -1.79 -8.96
CA SER A 297 -1.09 -2.08 -9.50
C SER A 297 -1.55 -1.01 -10.50
N TYR A 298 -1.52 -1.36 -11.78
CA TYR A 298 -2.21 -0.64 -12.84
C TYR A 298 -2.76 -1.65 -13.83
N LEU A 299 -4.05 -1.53 -14.13
CA LEU A 299 -4.76 -2.36 -15.12
C LEU A 299 -5.22 -1.56 -16.33
N GLY A 300 -4.73 -0.34 -16.51
CA GLY A 300 -5.12 0.47 -17.65
C GLY A 300 -4.40 0.09 -18.94
N TRP A 301 -4.87 0.72 -20.00
CA TRP A 301 -4.53 0.47 -21.39
C TRP A 301 -3.23 1.16 -21.78
N LYS A 302 -2.64 0.76 -22.92
CA LYS A 302 -1.59 1.55 -23.57
C LYS A 302 -2.25 2.66 -24.39
N ASP A 303 -1.60 3.81 -24.50
CA ASP A 303 -2.07 4.91 -25.38
C ASP A 303 -2.14 4.50 -26.86
N THR A 304 -1.45 3.41 -27.22
CA THR A 304 -1.41 2.82 -28.57
C THR A 304 -2.52 1.80 -28.82
N ASP A 305 -3.35 1.49 -27.83
CA ASP A 305 -4.40 0.48 -27.99
C ASP A 305 -5.55 1.01 -28.86
N GLU A 306 -5.80 0.38 -30.02
CA GLU A 306 -6.99 0.69 -30.85
C GLU A 306 -8.31 0.33 -30.16
N VAL A 307 -8.27 -0.67 -29.28
CA VAL A 307 -9.37 -1.08 -28.41
C VAL A 307 -8.81 -1.21 -27.01
N ARG A 308 -9.48 -0.60 -26.04
CA ARG A 308 -9.11 -0.66 -24.62
C ARG A 308 -8.88 -2.10 -24.18
N THR A 309 -7.65 -2.41 -23.78
CA THR A 309 -7.23 -3.78 -23.48
C THR A 309 -6.58 -3.88 -22.09
N ILE A 310 -7.21 -4.61 -21.19
CA ILE A 310 -6.65 -4.97 -19.88
C ILE A 310 -5.62 -6.07 -20.09
N ARG A 311 -4.36 -5.80 -19.72
CA ARG A 311 -3.29 -6.80 -19.77
C ARG A 311 -3.07 -7.39 -18.38
N THR A 312 -3.12 -8.70 -18.26
CA THR A 312 -3.07 -9.35 -16.95
C THR A 312 -2.36 -10.70 -16.96
N LYS A 313 -1.73 -11.01 -15.82
CA LYS A 313 -1.20 -12.32 -15.44
C LYS A 313 -2.19 -13.15 -14.61
N TRP A 314 -3.41 -12.65 -14.38
CA TRP A 314 -4.48 -13.47 -13.82
C TRP A 314 -4.95 -14.53 -14.82
N LYS A 315 -5.34 -15.70 -14.32
CA LYS A 315 -6.01 -16.73 -15.13
C LYS A 315 -7.48 -16.34 -15.35
N ARG A 316 -8.08 -16.83 -16.44
CA ARG A 316 -9.49 -16.55 -16.81
C ARG A 316 -10.48 -16.81 -15.67
N ASN A 317 -10.25 -17.86 -14.90
CA ASN A 317 -11.13 -18.30 -13.82
C ASN A 317 -10.70 -17.78 -12.44
N THR A 318 -9.63 -16.99 -12.34
CA THR A 318 -9.21 -16.39 -11.07
C THR A 318 -10.23 -15.35 -10.64
N LYS A 319 -10.89 -15.59 -9.51
CA LYS A 319 -11.74 -14.59 -8.87
C LYS A 319 -10.91 -13.72 -7.94
N VAL A 320 -10.87 -12.43 -8.26
CA VAL A 320 -10.20 -11.41 -7.45
C VAL A 320 -11.27 -10.71 -6.63
N ALA A 321 -11.07 -10.65 -5.32
CA ALA A 321 -11.90 -9.83 -4.44
C ALA A 321 -11.51 -8.35 -4.57
N TRP A 322 -12.52 -7.51 -4.78
CA TRP A 322 -12.38 -6.08 -5.02
C TRP A 322 -12.99 -5.27 -3.88
N VAL A 323 -12.46 -4.08 -3.67
CA VAL A 323 -13.03 -3.10 -2.75
C VAL A 323 -12.71 -1.69 -3.22
N ASP A 324 -13.60 -0.73 -2.95
CA ASP A 324 -13.23 0.67 -3.03
C ASP A 324 -12.31 1.02 -1.85
N ALA A 325 -11.21 1.73 -2.12
CA ALA A 325 -10.32 2.16 -1.04
C ALA A 325 -11.02 3.15 -0.09
N GLU A 326 -12.01 3.91 -0.56
CA GLU A 326 -12.78 4.82 0.29
C GLU A 326 -13.66 4.06 1.30
N ASP A 327 -14.06 2.82 1.00
CA ASP A 327 -14.92 2.00 1.86
C ASP A 327 -14.21 1.47 3.12
N VAL A 328 -12.88 1.53 3.18
CA VAL A 328 -12.14 1.33 4.45
C VAL A 328 -12.64 2.32 5.50
N GLY A 329 -13.04 3.52 5.06
CA GLY A 329 -13.65 4.54 5.90
C GLY A 329 -15.02 4.18 6.47
N VAL A 330 -15.80 3.36 5.76
CA VAL A 330 -17.10 2.85 6.24
C VAL A 330 -16.88 1.95 7.46
N VAL A 331 -15.87 1.07 7.40
CA VAL A 331 -15.48 0.23 8.54
C VAL A 331 -15.00 1.09 9.71
N ALA A 332 -14.09 2.03 9.45
CA ALA A 332 -13.55 2.91 10.49
C ALA A 332 -14.65 3.71 11.20
N THR A 333 -15.61 4.25 10.44
CA THR A 333 -16.78 4.96 10.97
C THR A 333 -17.66 4.02 11.78
N ARG A 334 -17.92 2.81 11.28
CA ARG A 334 -18.75 1.82 11.98
C ARG A 334 -18.17 1.41 13.32
N VAL A 335 -16.86 1.24 13.41
CA VAL A 335 -16.16 0.95 14.68
C VAL A 335 -16.46 2.03 15.73
N VAL A 336 -16.47 3.30 15.32
CA VAL A 336 -16.73 4.44 16.22
C VAL A 336 -18.22 4.61 16.52
N ASP A 337 -19.10 4.46 15.53
CA ASP A 337 -20.56 4.52 15.68
C ASP A 337 -21.05 3.47 16.68
N ASP A 338 -20.71 2.20 16.45
CA ASP A 338 -21.15 1.07 17.27
C ASP A 338 -20.68 1.22 18.73
N GLU A 339 -19.46 1.73 18.94
CA GLU A 339 -18.95 2.03 20.28
C GLU A 339 -19.72 3.16 20.97
N THR A 340 -20.08 4.22 20.23
CA THR A 340 -20.89 5.32 20.74
C THR A 340 -22.28 4.84 21.20
N GLN A 341 -22.77 3.75 20.58
CA GLN A 341 -24.02 3.08 20.93
C GLN A 341 -23.86 1.98 22.01
N GLY A 342 -22.65 1.73 22.51
CA GLY A 342 -22.39 0.74 23.57
C GLY A 342 -21.98 -0.66 23.07
N GLU A 343 -21.83 -0.88 21.76
CA GLU A 343 -21.39 -2.14 21.15
C GLU A 343 -19.85 -2.30 21.13
N ARG A 344 -19.15 -1.79 22.15
CA ARG A 344 -17.67 -1.74 22.24
C ARG A 344 -16.96 -3.06 21.92
N LYS A 345 -17.58 -4.20 22.24
CA LYS A 345 -16.95 -5.51 22.11
C LYS A 345 -16.92 -6.04 20.67
N LYS A 346 -17.72 -5.49 19.76
CA LYS A 346 -17.89 -6.02 18.40
C LYS A 346 -16.62 -5.93 17.56
N TRP A 347 -15.85 -4.86 17.74
CA TRP A 347 -14.68 -4.51 16.93
C TRP A 347 -13.35 -4.64 17.68
N ARG A 348 -13.42 -4.85 19.00
CA ARG A 348 -12.24 -4.88 19.86
C ARG A 348 -11.32 -6.04 19.52
N ASN A 349 -10.07 -5.72 19.21
CA ASN A 349 -8.97 -6.63 18.96
C ASN A 349 -9.29 -7.64 17.84
N LYS A 350 -9.78 -7.11 16.72
CA LYS A 350 -10.30 -7.91 15.61
C LYS A 350 -9.71 -7.46 14.26
N GLY A 351 -9.31 -8.44 13.47
CA GLY A 351 -9.09 -8.29 12.02
C GLY A 351 -10.41 -8.33 11.26
N VAL A 352 -10.57 -7.43 10.28
CA VAL A 352 -11.78 -7.24 9.47
C VAL A 352 -11.41 -7.34 8.01
N ASP A 353 -11.68 -8.49 7.41
CA ASP A 353 -11.52 -8.70 5.97
C ASP A 353 -12.60 -7.93 5.20
N LEU A 354 -12.19 -7.17 4.19
CA LEU A 354 -13.06 -6.23 3.50
C LEU A 354 -13.01 -6.40 1.97
N ALA A 355 -14.14 -6.81 1.39
CA ALA A 355 -14.36 -6.88 -0.06
C ALA A 355 -15.85 -6.73 -0.40
N VAL A 356 -16.15 -6.08 -1.53
CA VAL A 356 -17.53 -5.90 -2.01
C VAL A 356 -17.97 -6.99 -2.99
N GLU A 357 -17.06 -7.42 -3.87
CA GLU A 357 -17.38 -8.35 -4.95
C GLU A 357 -16.14 -9.17 -5.32
N ALA A 358 -16.31 -10.43 -5.71
CA ALA A 358 -15.23 -11.28 -6.20
C ALA A 358 -15.54 -11.75 -7.61
N ILE A 359 -14.83 -11.18 -8.58
CA ILE A 359 -15.06 -11.37 -10.02
C ILE A 359 -13.75 -11.66 -10.75
N THR A 360 -13.89 -12.34 -11.87
CA THR A 360 -12.82 -12.52 -12.85
C THR A 360 -12.52 -11.20 -13.57
N VAL A 361 -11.34 -11.11 -14.16
CA VAL A 361 -10.97 -9.97 -15.01
C VAL A 361 -11.84 -9.86 -16.27
N GLY A 362 -12.37 -11.00 -16.77
CA GLY A 362 -13.34 -11.01 -17.87
C GLY A 362 -14.66 -10.35 -17.46
N GLU A 363 -15.23 -10.73 -16.31
CA GLU A 363 -16.43 -10.09 -15.74
C GLU A 363 -16.18 -8.61 -15.44
N LEU A 364 -14.98 -8.24 -14.97
CA LEU A 364 -14.60 -6.83 -14.77
C LEU A 364 -14.59 -6.07 -16.10
N ALA A 365 -13.98 -6.62 -17.16
CA ALA A 365 -13.97 -6.00 -18.48
C ALA A 365 -15.39 -5.84 -19.05
N GLU A 366 -16.28 -6.82 -18.85
CA GLU A 366 -17.70 -6.70 -19.22
C GLU A 366 -18.41 -5.55 -18.48
N LYS A 367 -18.17 -5.41 -17.18
CA LYS A 367 -18.72 -4.28 -16.40
C LYS A 367 -18.17 -2.94 -16.89
N MET A 368 -16.86 -2.86 -17.15
CA MET A 368 -16.22 -1.66 -17.70
C MET A 368 -16.80 -1.30 -19.07
N GLY A 369 -16.94 -2.27 -19.98
CA GLY A 369 -17.49 -2.04 -21.31
C GLY A 369 -18.93 -1.52 -21.28
N LYS A 370 -19.76 -2.00 -20.34
CA LYS A 370 -21.12 -1.47 -20.15
C LYS A 370 -21.13 0.01 -19.74
N VAL A 371 -20.26 0.40 -18.81
CA VAL A 371 -20.16 1.80 -18.34
C VAL A 371 -19.57 2.70 -19.43
N LEU A 372 -18.50 2.26 -20.11
CA LEU A 372 -17.83 3.03 -21.14
C LEU A 372 -18.63 3.12 -22.44
N GLY A 373 -19.51 2.15 -22.70
CA GLY A 373 -20.30 2.05 -23.93
C GLY A 373 -19.49 1.55 -25.13
N GLU A 374 -18.35 0.91 -24.87
CA GLU A 374 -17.44 0.37 -25.87
C GLU A 374 -16.84 -0.97 -25.42
N GLU A 375 -16.22 -1.70 -26.33
CA GLU A 375 -15.58 -2.97 -26.00
C GLU A 375 -14.36 -2.75 -25.10
N VAL A 376 -14.25 -3.56 -24.05
CA VAL A 376 -13.03 -3.70 -23.26
C VAL A 376 -12.53 -5.13 -23.39
N ARG A 377 -11.36 -5.30 -23.99
CA ARG A 377 -10.72 -6.60 -24.18
C ARG A 377 -9.86 -6.97 -22.98
N VAL A 378 -9.64 -8.26 -22.81
CA VAL A 378 -8.67 -8.78 -21.85
C VAL A 378 -7.61 -9.59 -22.59
N TRP A 379 -6.37 -9.20 -22.40
CA TRP A 379 -5.19 -9.91 -22.84
C TRP A 379 -4.62 -10.72 -21.68
N TYR A 380 -4.62 -12.04 -21.84
CA TYR A 380 -4.13 -13.00 -20.84
C TYR A 380 -2.70 -13.42 -21.20
N ALA A 381 -1.78 -13.11 -20.30
CA ALA A 381 -0.36 -13.22 -20.60
C ALA A 381 0.19 -14.67 -20.62
N ASP A 382 -0.59 -15.64 -20.17
CA ASP A 382 -0.20 -17.06 -20.16
C ASP A 382 -0.95 -17.87 -21.25
N GLU A 383 -1.65 -17.20 -22.18
CA GLU A 383 -2.36 -17.80 -23.30
C GLU A 383 -1.96 -17.15 -24.65
N PRO A 384 -0.84 -17.59 -25.26
CA PRO A 384 -0.29 -16.99 -26.50
C PRO A 384 -1.20 -17.05 -27.72
N SER A 385 -2.17 -17.97 -27.72
CA SER A 385 -3.03 -18.24 -28.87
C SER A 385 -4.04 -17.15 -29.22
N THR A 386 -3.98 -16.00 -28.54
CA THR A 386 -4.81 -14.80 -28.83
C THR A 386 -3.98 -13.58 -29.24
N TRP A 387 -2.67 -13.75 -29.43
CA TRP A 387 -1.75 -12.65 -29.66
C TRP A 387 -1.67 -12.28 -31.14
N THR A 388 -1.49 -11.00 -31.40
CA THR A 388 -0.99 -10.49 -32.67
C THR A 388 0.54 -10.62 -32.73
N ASP A 389 1.11 -10.64 -33.94
CA ASP A 389 2.57 -10.72 -34.15
C ASP A 389 3.35 -9.61 -33.40
N GLU A 390 2.74 -8.43 -33.27
CA GLU A 390 3.30 -7.29 -32.55
C GLU A 390 3.30 -7.51 -31.02
N GLU A 391 2.24 -8.10 -30.48
CA GLU A 391 2.15 -8.44 -29.05
C GLU A 391 3.13 -9.56 -28.66
N GLU A 392 3.35 -10.52 -29.56
CA GLU A 392 4.36 -11.56 -29.38
C GLU A 392 5.78 -10.97 -29.41
N GLN A 393 6.03 -9.98 -30.27
CA GLN A 393 7.30 -9.25 -30.33
C GLN A 393 7.52 -8.34 -29.10
N ASP A 394 6.48 -7.69 -28.59
CA ASP A 394 6.52 -6.89 -27.36
C ASP A 394 6.79 -7.76 -26.12
N TRP A 395 6.21 -8.96 -26.09
CA TRP A 395 6.49 -10.00 -25.08
C TRP A 395 7.94 -10.47 -25.16
N ALA A 396 8.41 -10.81 -26.37
CA ALA A 396 9.77 -11.29 -26.60
C ALA A 396 10.85 -10.23 -26.32
N THR A 397 10.54 -8.94 -26.48
CA THR A 397 11.49 -7.82 -26.25
C THR A 397 11.47 -7.27 -24.82
N GLY A 398 10.69 -7.87 -23.91
CA GLY A 398 10.68 -7.52 -22.49
C GLY A 398 10.00 -6.20 -22.14
N ARG A 399 9.23 -5.62 -23.07
CA ARG A 399 8.48 -4.36 -22.83
C ARG A 399 7.15 -4.60 -22.12
N THR A 400 6.67 -5.83 -22.06
CA THR A 400 5.54 -6.22 -21.22
C THR A 400 6.04 -6.89 -19.95
N VAL A 401 5.82 -6.22 -18.82
CA VAL A 401 5.75 -6.79 -17.46
C VAL A 401 6.74 -7.94 -17.24
N SER A 402 8.01 -7.59 -17.04
CA SER A 402 9.11 -8.51 -16.69
C SER A 402 8.68 -9.54 -15.64
N ASP A 403 9.25 -10.75 -15.62
CA ASP A 403 9.01 -11.72 -14.53
C ASP A 403 9.45 -11.20 -13.14
N MET A 404 10.20 -10.08 -13.12
CA MET A 404 10.55 -9.34 -11.91
C MET A 404 9.65 -8.11 -11.67
N ASP A 405 8.66 -7.88 -12.52
CA ASP A 405 7.70 -6.80 -12.36
C ASP A 405 6.76 -7.11 -11.18
N PRO A 406 6.62 -6.18 -10.24
CA PRO A 406 5.85 -6.48 -9.05
C PRO A 406 4.33 -6.61 -9.26
N ILE A 407 3.78 -6.03 -10.33
CA ILE A 407 2.38 -6.22 -10.73
C ILE A 407 2.19 -7.66 -11.21
N ALA A 408 3.06 -8.16 -12.10
CA ALA A 408 2.99 -9.56 -12.53
C ALA A 408 3.10 -10.53 -11.35
N ILE A 409 4.04 -10.29 -10.44
CA ILE A 409 4.24 -11.15 -9.26
C ILE A 409 2.99 -11.19 -8.39
N SER A 410 2.40 -10.02 -8.08
CA SER A 410 1.18 -9.95 -7.26
C SER A 410 -0.03 -10.60 -7.94
N GLN A 411 -0.17 -10.44 -9.26
CA GLN A 411 -1.25 -11.08 -10.02
C GLN A 411 -1.09 -12.60 -10.10
N ARG A 412 0.14 -13.10 -10.30
CA ARG A 412 0.42 -14.55 -10.26
C ARG A 412 0.11 -15.14 -8.90
N TRP A 413 0.50 -14.47 -7.82
CA TRP A 413 0.13 -14.88 -6.46
C TRP A 413 -1.40 -14.97 -6.28
N ALA A 414 -2.15 -13.99 -6.77
CA ALA A 414 -3.61 -13.99 -6.67
C ALA A 414 -4.29 -15.15 -7.43
N ASN A 415 -3.60 -15.80 -8.37
CA ASN A 415 -4.10 -17.04 -9.00
C ASN A 415 -4.04 -18.26 -8.07
N GLU A 416 -3.23 -18.19 -7.01
CA GLU A 416 -2.90 -19.31 -6.14
C GLU A 416 -3.58 -19.22 -4.78
N PHE A 417 -4.12 -18.05 -4.43
CA PHE A 417 -4.83 -17.79 -3.19
C PHE A 417 -6.24 -17.27 -3.48
N ASP A 418 -7.26 -18.02 -3.08
CA ASP A 418 -8.65 -17.61 -3.23
C ASP A 418 -8.94 -16.43 -2.29
N SER A 419 -9.13 -15.24 -2.86
CA SER A 419 -9.45 -14.02 -2.12
C SER A 419 -10.97 -13.83 -1.90
N SER A 420 -11.82 -14.66 -2.51
CA SER A 420 -13.27 -14.49 -2.49
C SER A 420 -13.90 -14.63 -1.09
N TYR A 421 -13.21 -15.27 -0.14
CA TYR A 421 -13.65 -15.33 1.25
C TYR A 421 -13.82 -13.94 1.89
N GLY A 422 -13.08 -12.92 1.43
CA GLY A 422 -13.23 -11.55 1.94
C GLY A 422 -14.65 -11.00 1.77
N VAL A 423 -15.35 -11.42 0.71
CA VAL A 423 -16.75 -11.03 0.46
C VAL A 423 -17.69 -11.71 1.47
N ALA A 424 -17.43 -12.99 1.79
CA ALA A 424 -18.19 -13.71 2.80
C ALA A 424 -17.99 -13.10 4.19
N ALA A 425 -16.74 -12.80 4.57
CA ALA A 425 -16.42 -12.13 5.83
C ALA A 425 -17.09 -10.75 5.95
N THR A 426 -17.07 -9.96 4.88
CA THR A 426 -17.76 -8.66 4.82
C THR A 426 -19.27 -8.79 5.00
N ARG A 427 -19.88 -9.83 4.39
CA ARG A 427 -21.31 -10.13 4.53
C ARG A 427 -21.67 -10.51 5.96
N GLU A 428 -20.88 -11.36 6.61
CA GLU A 428 -21.09 -11.79 8.00
C GLU A 428 -21.05 -10.61 8.98
N LEU A 429 -20.29 -9.56 8.67
CA LEU A 429 -20.24 -8.33 9.44
C LEU A 429 -21.43 -7.38 9.17
N GLY A 430 -22.30 -7.70 8.21
CA GLY A 430 -23.43 -6.85 7.82
C GLY A 430 -23.02 -5.57 7.09
N LEU A 431 -21.81 -5.54 6.53
CA LEU A 431 -21.25 -4.35 5.86
C LEU A 431 -21.49 -4.35 4.36
N LEU A 432 -21.76 -5.50 3.74
CA LEU A 432 -21.75 -5.64 2.28
C LEU A 432 -22.68 -4.66 1.55
N GLY A 433 -23.87 -4.39 2.10
CA GLY A 433 -24.84 -3.45 1.51
C GLY A 433 -24.52 -1.96 1.75
N GLN A 434 -23.44 -1.64 2.46
CA GLN A 434 -22.97 -0.29 2.71
C GLN A 434 -21.71 0.06 1.89
N LEU A 435 -21.12 -0.93 1.23
CA LEU A 435 -19.91 -0.74 0.41
C LEU A 435 -20.29 -0.31 -1.00
N THR A 436 -19.41 0.46 -1.62
CA THR A 436 -19.48 0.85 -3.02
C THR A 436 -19.29 -0.38 -3.90
N THR A 437 -20.29 -0.73 -4.70
CA THR A 437 -20.21 -1.83 -5.66
C THR A 437 -19.21 -1.54 -6.77
N VAL A 438 -18.76 -2.58 -7.48
CA VAL A 438 -17.88 -2.40 -8.65
C VAL A 438 -18.55 -1.51 -9.69
N ASP A 439 -19.84 -1.73 -9.97
CA ASP A 439 -20.58 -0.94 -10.97
C ASP A 439 -20.70 0.54 -10.55
N GLU A 440 -21.01 0.84 -9.28
CA GLU A 440 -21.07 2.21 -8.76
C GLU A 440 -19.70 2.91 -8.83
N PHE A 441 -18.62 2.19 -8.50
CA PHE A 441 -17.27 2.73 -8.62
C PHE A 441 -16.93 3.07 -10.07
N LEU A 442 -17.22 2.16 -11.01
CA LEU A 442 -16.95 2.36 -12.42
C LEU A 442 -17.72 3.56 -12.98
N GLU A 443 -19.02 3.67 -12.67
CA GLU A 443 -19.85 4.80 -13.11
C GLU A 443 -19.34 6.13 -12.55
N ARG A 444 -19.04 6.18 -11.24
CA ARG A 444 -18.52 7.39 -10.59
C ARG A 444 -17.18 7.84 -11.17
N ASN A 445 -16.37 6.89 -11.65
CA ASN A 445 -15.02 7.15 -12.15
C ASN A 445 -14.91 7.02 -13.67
N ARG A 446 -16.02 7.03 -14.41
CA ARG A 446 -16.06 6.82 -15.87
C ARG A 446 -15.05 7.63 -16.67
N ASN A 447 -14.78 8.87 -16.26
CA ASN A 447 -13.85 9.77 -16.97
C ASN A 447 -12.36 9.57 -16.60
N LEU A 448 -12.08 8.76 -15.57
CA LEU A 448 -10.72 8.43 -15.11
C LEU A 448 -10.26 7.04 -15.56
N ILE A 449 -11.17 6.28 -16.16
CA ILE A 449 -11.00 4.93 -16.70
C ILE A 449 -10.89 5.04 -18.22
#